data_AF-A0A936VA67-F1
#
_entry.id   AF-A0A936VA67-F1
#
_cell.length_a   1.000
_cell.length_b   1.000
_cell.length_c   1.000
_cell.angle_alpha   90.00
_cell.angle_beta   90.00
_cell.angle_gamma   90.00
#
_symmetry.space_group_name_H-M   'P 1'
#
loop_
_entity.id
_entity.type
_entity.pdbx_description
1 polymer ?
#
loop_
_entity_poly.entity_id
_entity_poly.type
_entity_poly.pdbx_seq_one_letter_code
_entity_poly.pdbx_strand_id
1 'polypeptide(L)'
;MDDDAEILQGFGRPSDETLLHLAIYRLRPRARCILYTHSVWGTILSDMMYVDGAITLQGYEVLKGLSGVDKHDHIETVPIIENSQDRIAQSHVLQNVLLESGDIHGIYIRRHGLFAWGETVAEARRHVEIFEHLFEVTVRSLGITKK
;
A
#
# COMPACT_ATOMS: atom_id res chain seq x y z
N MET A 1 9.15 17.69 -10.49
CA MET A 1 9.84 16.52 -11.05
C MET A 1 8.91 15.92 -12.10
N ASP A 2 9.44 15.37 -13.18
CA ASP A 2 8.65 14.69 -14.21
C ASP A 2 8.56 13.17 -13.97
N ASP A 3 8.01 12.46 -14.95
CA ASP A 3 7.85 11.01 -14.91
C ASP A 3 9.18 10.26 -14.95
N ASP A 4 10.27 10.87 -15.40
CA ASP A 4 11.63 10.29 -15.51
C ASP A 4 12.52 10.61 -14.29
N ALA A 5 11.92 11.13 -13.23
CA ALA A 5 12.58 11.58 -12.00
C ALA A 5 13.50 12.81 -12.18
N GLU A 6 13.37 13.55 -13.28
CA GLU A 6 14.13 14.79 -13.48
C GLU A 6 13.48 15.96 -12.71
N ILE A 7 14.29 16.72 -11.98
CA ILE A 7 13.80 17.84 -11.17
C ILE A 7 13.48 19.03 -12.08
N LEU A 8 12.20 19.19 -12.42
CA LEU A 8 11.72 20.34 -13.21
C LEU A 8 11.87 21.70 -12.49
N GLN A 9 11.67 21.74 -11.17
CA GLN A 9 11.72 22.96 -10.36
C GLN A 9 11.99 22.63 -8.89
N GLY A 10 12.67 23.54 -8.18
CA GLY A 10 13.02 23.42 -6.76
C GLY A 10 14.47 23.00 -6.54
N PHE A 11 14.97 23.19 -5.32
CA PHE A 11 16.35 22.87 -4.92
C PHE A 11 16.41 21.71 -3.90
N GLY A 12 15.26 21.12 -3.57
CA GLY A 12 15.19 20.02 -2.63
C GLY A 12 15.73 18.73 -3.23
N ARG A 13 16.29 17.87 -2.38
CA ARG A 13 16.60 16.49 -2.77
C ARG A 13 15.28 15.68 -2.79
N PRO A 14 14.96 14.98 -3.88
CA PRO A 14 13.82 14.07 -3.94
C PRO A 14 13.88 13.02 -2.81
N SER A 15 12.73 12.56 -2.33
CA SER A 15 12.67 11.50 -1.31
C SER A 15 13.27 10.21 -1.87
N ASP A 16 13.83 9.38 -1.01
CA ASP A 16 14.39 8.09 -1.43
C ASP A 16 13.29 7.18 -2.03
N GLU A 17 12.03 7.36 -1.66
CA GLU A 17 10.84 6.63 -2.15
C GLU A 17 10.36 7.09 -3.54
N THR A 18 10.99 8.12 -4.12
CA THR A 18 10.57 8.71 -5.40
C THR A 18 10.34 7.67 -6.50
N LEU A 19 11.26 6.70 -6.65
CA LEU A 19 11.16 5.65 -7.67
C LEU A 19 9.97 4.70 -7.45
N LEU A 20 9.45 4.58 -6.23
CA LEU A 20 8.28 3.76 -5.92
C LEU A 20 7.01 4.53 -6.25
N HIS A 21 6.95 5.81 -5.91
CA HIS A 21 5.84 6.68 -6.31
C HIS A 21 5.67 6.70 -7.82
N LEU A 22 6.75 6.90 -8.58
CA LEU A 22 6.72 6.91 -10.04
C LEU A 22 6.27 5.56 -10.61
N ALA A 23 6.75 4.44 -10.05
CA ALA A 23 6.30 3.10 -10.46
C ALA A 23 4.79 2.91 -10.26
N ILE A 24 4.25 3.35 -9.11
CA ILE A 24 2.81 3.29 -8.83
C ILE A 24 2.04 4.18 -9.82
N TYR A 25 2.44 5.44 -10.03
CA TYR A 25 1.76 6.32 -10.97
C TYR A 25 1.73 5.76 -12.40
N ARG A 26 2.83 5.13 -12.86
CA ARG A 26 2.92 4.51 -14.19
C ARG A 26 2.02 3.28 -14.32
N LEU A 27 1.97 2.41 -13.30
CA LEU A 27 1.25 1.13 -13.36
C LEU A 27 -0.18 1.19 -12.82
N ARG A 28 -0.57 2.30 -12.20
CA ARG A 28 -1.93 2.58 -11.73
C ARG A 28 -2.38 3.92 -12.30
N PRO A 29 -2.82 4.00 -13.57
CA PRO A 29 -3.16 5.27 -14.23
C PRO A 29 -4.29 6.07 -13.55
N ARG A 30 -5.11 5.42 -12.71
CA ARG A 30 -6.12 6.09 -11.89
C ARG A 30 -5.54 6.73 -10.62
N ALA A 31 -4.34 6.35 -10.19
CA ALA A 31 -3.66 7.01 -9.07
C ALA A 31 -3.30 8.44 -9.46
N ARG A 32 -3.87 9.41 -8.74
CA ARG A 32 -3.52 10.84 -8.84
C ARG A 32 -2.98 11.40 -7.53
N CYS A 33 -3.12 10.64 -6.45
CA CYS A 33 -2.53 10.92 -5.15
C CYS A 33 -2.08 9.60 -4.53
N ILE A 34 -0.89 9.59 -3.95
CA ILE A 34 -0.35 8.49 -3.15
C ILE A 34 -0.08 9.04 -1.75
N LEU A 35 -0.58 8.35 -0.73
CA LEU A 35 -0.23 8.58 0.65
C LEU A 35 0.68 7.45 1.14
N TYR A 36 1.68 7.83 1.92
CA TYR A 36 2.67 6.93 2.49
C TYR A 36 2.66 7.04 4.01
N THR A 37 2.41 5.94 4.71
CA THR A 37 2.28 5.90 6.18
C THR A 37 3.13 4.82 6.84
N HIS A 38 3.47 5.04 8.11
CA HIS A 38 4.27 4.13 8.94
C HIS A 38 3.52 3.79 10.23
N SER A 39 2.38 3.12 10.13
CA SER A 39 1.61 2.80 11.33
C SER A 39 2.19 1.64 12.12
N VAL A 40 1.86 1.60 13.41
CA VAL A 40 2.23 0.49 14.30
C VAL A 40 1.65 -0.83 13.79
N TRP A 41 0.36 -0.84 13.46
CA TRP A 41 -0.37 -2.07 13.12
C TRP A 41 0.06 -2.64 11.77
N GLY A 42 0.20 -1.78 10.76
CA GLY A 42 0.70 -2.20 9.46
C GLY A 42 2.14 -2.72 9.54
N THR A 43 3.00 -2.09 10.36
CA THR A 43 4.38 -2.56 10.58
C THR A 43 4.39 -3.97 11.15
N ILE A 44 3.57 -4.24 12.19
CA ILE A 44 3.45 -5.55 12.82
C ILE A 44 2.93 -6.60 11.82
N LEU A 45 1.82 -6.32 11.13
CA LEU A 45 1.23 -7.27 10.19
C LEU A 45 2.13 -7.56 9.00
N SER A 46 2.77 -6.53 8.43
CA SER A 46 3.68 -6.71 7.31
C SER A 46 4.81 -7.66 7.63
N ASP A 47 5.27 -7.68 8.89
CA ASP A 47 6.30 -8.63 9.32
C ASP A 47 5.75 -10.04 9.57
N MET A 48 4.58 -10.12 10.23
CA MET A 48 3.95 -11.40 10.56
C MET A 48 3.49 -12.18 9.33
N MET A 49 2.95 -11.49 8.32
CA MET A 49 2.35 -12.08 7.11
C MET A 49 3.29 -12.09 5.90
N TYR A 50 4.57 -11.76 6.09
CA TYR A 50 5.52 -11.69 4.98
C TYR A 50 5.66 -13.03 4.24
N VAL A 51 5.64 -14.16 4.96
CA VAL A 51 5.73 -15.50 4.36
C VAL A 51 4.51 -15.80 3.48
N ASP A 52 3.34 -15.25 3.82
CA ASP A 52 2.12 -15.38 3.04
C ASP A 52 2.12 -14.45 1.81
N GLY A 53 3.05 -13.49 1.75
CA GLY A 53 3.25 -12.56 0.64
C GLY A 53 2.26 -11.38 0.61
N ALA A 54 1.18 -11.41 1.39
CA ALA A 54 0.20 -10.33 1.44
C ALA A 54 -0.59 -10.33 2.76
N ILE A 55 -1.10 -9.16 3.14
CA ILE A 55 -2.17 -9.04 4.13
C ILE A 55 -3.50 -9.21 3.39
N THR A 56 -4.30 -10.21 3.75
CA THR A 56 -5.61 -10.46 3.14
C THR A 56 -6.73 -10.00 4.07
N LEU A 57 -7.61 -9.13 3.56
CA LEU A 57 -8.71 -8.52 4.31
C LEU A 57 -10.04 -8.90 3.64
N GLN A 58 -10.96 -9.51 4.38
CA GLN A 58 -12.27 -9.94 3.88
C GLN A 58 -13.32 -9.87 4.98
N GLY A 59 -14.59 -9.66 4.60
CA GLY A 59 -15.74 -9.83 5.48
C GLY A 59 -16.03 -8.65 6.40
N TYR A 60 -15.35 -7.51 6.20
CA TYR A 60 -15.59 -6.28 6.94
C TYR A 60 -16.34 -5.26 6.08
N GLU A 61 -17.47 -4.74 6.59
CA GLU A 61 -18.32 -3.77 5.87
C GLU A 61 -17.55 -2.51 5.44
N VAL A 62 -16.55 -2.11 6.23
CA VAL A 62 -15.70 -0.95 5.95
C VAL A 62 -14.90 -1.08 4.64
N LEU A 63 -14.73 -2.29 4.10
CA LEU A 63 -14.10 -2.53 2.79
C LEU A 63 -14.89 -1.92 1.63
N LYS A 64 -16.21 -1.76 1.73
CA LYS A 64 -17.02 -1.02 0.74
C LYS A 64 -16.65 0.46 0.65
N GLY A 65 -15.91 0.94 1.65
CA GLY A 65 -15.30 2.24 1.58
C GLY A 65 -14.15 2.32 0.59
N LEU A 66 -13.62 1.23 0.03
CA LEU A 66 -12.60 1.24 -1.03
C LEU A 66 -13.23 1.56 -2.39
N SER A 67 -12.45 2.20 -3.27
CA SER A 67 -12.96 2.61 -4.58
C SER A 67 -13.32 1.40 -5.45
N GLY A 68 -14.52 1.38 -6.03
CA GLY A 68 -14.96 0.27 -6.87
C GLY A 68 -15.35 -1.02 -6.13
N VAL A 69 -15.44 -0.99 -4.80
CA VAL A 69 -15.89 -2.14 -3.99
C VAL A 69 -17.34 -1.95 -3.54
N ASP A 70 -18.26 -2.76 -4.07
CA ASP A 70 -19.70 -2.66 -3.80
C ASP A 70 -20.29 -3.88 -3.04
N LYS A 71 -19.57 -5.00 -3.02
CA LYS A 71 -20.04 -6.25 -2.41
C LYS A 71 -19.42 -6.54 -1.05
N HIS A 72 -20.13 -7.34 -0.26
CA HIS A 72 -19.69 -7.80 1.05
C HIS A 72 -18.65 -8.93 1.00
N ASP A 73 -18.53 -9.63 -0.13
CA ASP A 73 -17.65 -10.78 -0.33
C ASP A 73 -16.26 -10.38 -0.88
N HIS A 74 -16.03 -9.06 -1.06
CA HIS A 74 -14.77 -8.51 -1.51
C HIS A 74 -13.59 -8.99 -0.66
N ILE A 75 -12.53 -9.42 -1.35
CA ILE A 75 -11.25 -9.77 -0.77
C ILE A 75 -10.27 -8.70 -1.23
N GLU A 76 -9.82 -7.88 -0.30
CA GLU A 76 -8.74 -6.95 -0.55
C GLU A 76 -7.42 -7.59 -0.14
N THR A 77 -6.47 -7.66 -1.07
CA THR A 77 -5.11 -8.08 -0.79
C THR A 77 -4.19 -6.86 -0.79
N VAL A 78 -3.35 -6.75 0.24
CA VAL A 78 -2.28 -5.76 0.32
C VAL A 78 -0.97 -6.52 0.21
N PRO A 79 -0.35 -6.59 -0.98
CA PRO A 79 0.90 -7.33 -1.16
C PRO A 79 2.00 -6.75 -0.28
N ILE A 80 2.92 -7.60 0.16
CA ILE A 80 4.06 -7.21 0.98
C ILE A 80 5.34 -7.44 0.18
N ILE A 81 6.14 -6.39 0.00
CA ILE A 81 7.48 -6.50 -0.57
C ILE A 81 8.54 -6.30 0.50
N GLU A 82 9.68 -6.97 0.36
CA GLU A 82 10.80 -6.82 1.30
C GLU A 82 11.38 -5.40 1.24
N ASN A 83 11.85 -4.90 2.38
CA ASN A 83 12.53 -3.61 2.39
C ASN A 83 13.97 -3.78 1.86
N SER A 84 14.37 -2.95 0.90
CA SER A 84 15.70 -3.00 0.29
C SER A 84 16.34 -1.62 0.30
N GLN A 85 17.65 -1.56 0.58
CA GLN A 85 18.44 -0.36 0.40
C GLN A 85 18.77 -0.09 -1.08
N ASP A 86 18.72 -1.13 -1.92
CA ASP A 86 18.76 -0.97 -3.38
C ASP A 86 17.38 -0.57 -3.88
N ARG A 87 17.22 0.75 -4.10
CA ARG A 87 15.97 1.37 -4.51
C ARG A 87 15.56 1.00 -5.93
N ILE A 88 16.52 0.74 -6.82
CA ILE A 88 16.24 0.34 -8.21
C ILE A 88 15.67 -1.08 -8.20
N ALA A 89 16.34 -2.01 -7.50
CA ALA A 89 15.84 -3.36 -7.32
C ALA A 89 14.46 -3.37 -6.65
N GLN A 90 14.26 -2.55 -5.61
CA GLN A 90 12.97 -2.43 -4.93
C GLN A 90 11.86 -1.93 -5.88
N SER A 91 12.16 -0.95 -6.74
CA SER A 91 11.21 -0.46 -7.74
C SER A 91 10.85 -1.54 -8.75
N HIS A 92 11.80 -2.36 -9.21
CA HIS A 92 11.50 -3.48 -10.12
C HIS A 92 10.62 -4.55 -9.46
N VAL A 93 10.90 -4.91 -8.20
CA VAL A 93 10.06 -5.85 -7.43
C VAL A 93 8.64 -5.30 -7.27
N LEU A 94 8.51 -4.03 -6.89
CA LEU A 94 7.23 -3.34 -6.80
C LEU A 94 6.47 -3.39 -8.13
N GLN A 95 7.14 -3.08 -9.25
CA GLN A 95 6.52 -3.11 -10.58
C GLN A 95 5.98 -4.49 -10.94
N ASN A 96 6.76 -5.55 -10.70
CA ASN A 96 6.34 -6.92 -10.96
C ASN A 96 5.09 -7.28 -10.13
N VAL A 97 5.10 -6.96 -8.83
CA VAL A 97 3.94 -7.21 -7.96
C VAL A 97 2.72 -6.42 -8.43
N LEU A 98 2.88 -5.16 -8.84
CA LEU A 98 1.78 -4.36 -9.39
C LEU A 98 1.26 -4.89 -10.73
N LEU A 99 2.09 -5.50 -11.57
CA LEU A 99 1.64 -6.11 -12.83
C LEU A 99 0.85 -7.40 -12.60
N GLU A 100 1.22 -8.17 -11.57
CA GLU A 100 0.55 -9.42 -11.20
C GLU A 100 -0.71 -9.20 -10.33
N SER A 101 -0.76 -8.06 -9.63
CA SER A 101 -1.91 -7.68 -8.80
C SER A 101 -3.02 -7.06 -9.64
N GLY A 102 -4.26 -7.42 -9.33
CA GLY A 102 -5.46 -6.79 -9.89
C GLY A 102 -5.69 -5.36 -9.39
N ASP A 103 -6.96 -4.97 -9.32
CA ASP A 103 -7.40 -3.70 -8.72
C ASP A 103 -7.23 -3.74 -7.19
N ILE A 104 -6.00 -3.50 -6.74
CA ILE A 104 -5.64 -3.30 -5.33
C ILE A 104 -5.53 -1.79 -5.02
N HIS A 105 -5.70 -1.43 -3.75
CA HIS A 105 -5.67 -0.04 -3.31
C HIS A 105 -4.41 0.35 -2.54
N GLY A 106 -3.56 -0.62 -2.21
CA GLY A 106 -2.30 -0.36 -1.53
C GLY A 106 -1.32 -1.53 -1.58
N ILE A 107 -0.06 -1.22 -1.28
CA ILE A 107 1.02 -2.18 -1.13
C ILE A 107 1.84 -1.82 0.11
N TYR A 108 2.37 -2.83 0.80
CA TYR A 108 3.15 -2.63 2.01
C TYR A 108 4.62 -2.98 1.76
N ILE A 109 5.53 -2.14 2.25
CA ILE A 109 6.95 -2.51 2.36
C ILE A 109 7.17 -3.04 3.78
N ARG A 110 7.58 -4.30 3.89
CA ARG A 110 7.78 -5.01 5.16
C ARG A 110 8.59 -4.18 6.15
N ARG A 111 8.07 -4.04 7.37
CA ARG A 111 8.70 -3.26 8.47
C ARG A 111 9.02 -1.80 8.11
N HIS A 112 8.40 -1.27 7.06
CA HIS A 112 8.66 0.07 6.57
C HIS A 112 7.36 0.86 6.51
N GLY A 113 6.52 0.71 5.48
CA GLY A 113 5.30 1.51 5.37
C GLY A 113 4.33 1.09 4.27
N LEU A 114 3.10 1.62 4.37
CA LEU A 114 2.01 1.44 3.42
C LEU A 114 2.05 2.53 2.35
N PHE A 115 2.00 2.14 1.09
CA PHE A 115 1.61 3.03 -0.02
C PHE A 115 0.16 2.74 -0.38
N ALA A 116 -0.70 3.74 -0.29
CA ALA A 116 -2.09 3.66 -0.77
C ALA A 116 -2.41 4.86 -1.65
N TRP A 117 -3.26 4.66 -2.66
CA TRP A 117 -3.49 5.67 -3.70
C TRP A 117 -4.96 5.87 -4.04
N GLY A 118 -5.27 6.98 -4.69
CA GLY A 118 -6.61 7.31 -5.13
C GLY A 118 -6.63 8.37 -6.22
N GLU A 119 -7.79 8.58 -6.85
CA GLU A 119 -8.01 9.63 -7.85
C GLU A 119 -8.03 11.05 -7.24
N THR A 120 -8.22 11.14 -5.93
CA THR A 120 -8.17 12.39 -5.15
C THR A 120 -7.44 12.17 -3.83
N VAL A 121 -6.99 13.26 -3.20
CA VAL A 121 -6.42 13.20 -1.84
C VAL A 121 -7.42 12.62 -0.84
N ALA A 122 -8.70 12.98 -0.96
CA ALA A 122 -9.75 12.46 -0.09
C ALA A 122 -9.94 10.95 -0.25
N GLU A 123 -9.89 10.45 -1.49
CA GLU A 123 -9.94 9.01 -1.78
C GLU A 123 -8.72 8.25 -1.26
N ALA A 124 -7.50 8.74 -1.54
CA ALA A 124 -6.28 8.11 -1.04
C ALA A 124 -6.27 8.07 0.50
N ARG A 125 -6.72 9.15 1.15
CA ARG A 125 -6.89 9.20 2.61
C ARG A 125 -7.91 8.18 3.10
N ARG A 126 -9.06 8.06 2.44
CA ARG A 126 -10.09 7.06 2.78
C ARG A 126 -9.51 5.64 2.70
N HIS A 127 -8.75 5.31 1.65
CA HIS A 127 -8.09 4.00 1.55
C HIS A 127 -7.11 3.75 2.71
N VAL A 128 -6.27 4.73 3.05
CA VAL A 128 -5.38 4.65 4.23
C VAL A 128 -6.20 4.39 5.50
N GLU A 129 -7.24 5.18 5.78
CA GLU A 129 -8.05 5.01 7.00
C GLU A 129 -8.66 3.62 7.13
N ILE A 130 -9.15 3.05 6.02
CA ILE A 130 -9.71 1.69 5.96
C ILE A 130 -8.61 0.66 6.24
N PHE A 131 -7.47 0.77 5.57
CA PHE A 131 -6.35 -0.16 5.79
C PHE A 131 -5.86 -0.11 7.22
N GLU A 132 -5.62 1.07 7.77
CA GLU A 132 -5.09 1.22 9.13
C GLU A 132 -6.07 0.72 10.19
N HIS A 133 -7.38 0.97 9.98
CA HIS A 133 -8.42 0.41 10.85
C HIS A 133 -8.42 -1.12 10.81
N LEU A 134 -8.39 -1.71 9.60
CA LEU A 134 -8.43 -3.16 9.44
C LEU A 134 -7.14 -3.83 9.91
N PHE A 135 -5.98 -3.20 9.74
CA PHE A 135 -4.73 -3.69 10.31
C PHE A 135 -4.80 -3.79 11.83
N GLU A 136 -5.34 -2.76 12.49
CA GLU A 136 -5.55 -2.80 13.94
C GLU A 136 -6.48 -3.94 14.36
N VAL A 137 -7.62 -4.06 13.67
CA VAL A 137 -8.61 -5.11 13.94
C VAL A 137 -7.98 -6.50 13.82
N THR A 138 -7.27 -6.77 12.71
CA THR A 138 -6.63 -8.07 12.47
C THR A 138 -5.60 -8.40 13.56
N VAL A 139 -4.71 -7.47 13.92
CA VAL A 139 -3.72 -7.72 14.99
C VAL A 139 -4.40 -8.01 16.32
N ARG A 140 -5.39 -7.21 16.70
CA ARG A 140 -6.11 -7.38 17.97
C ARG A 140 -6.90 -8.69 18.01
N SER A 141 -7.52 -9.08 16.89
CA SER A 141 -8.24 -10.35 16.78
C SER A 141 -7.33 -11.56 16.96
N LEU A 142 -6.13 -11.55 16.37
CA LEU A 142 -5.12 -12.61 16.56
C LEU A 142 -4.69 -12.78 18.03
N GLY A 143 -4.71 -11.70 18.81
CA GLY A 143 -4.43 -11.72 20.25
C GLY A 143 -5.56 -12.33 21.09
N ILE A 144 -6.80 -12.31 20.60
CA ILE A 144 -7.98 -12.86 21.30
C ILE A 144 -8.12 -14.37 21.04
N THR A 145 -7.80 -14.84 19.83
CA THR A 145 -7.90 -16.26 19.45
C THR A 145 -6.79 -17.15 20.02
N LYS A 146 -5.75 -16.60 20.65
CA LYS A 146 -4.67 -17.35 21.30
C LYS A 146 -4.94 -17.70 22.79
N LYS A 147 -6.21 -17.94 23.17
CA LYS A 147 -6.58 -18.46 24.50
C LYS A 147 -7.09 -19.88 24.44
#